data_AF-A0A3N5XDI4-F1
#
_entry.id   AF-A0A3N5XDI4-F1
#
_cell.length_a   1.000
_cell.length_b   1.000
_cell.length_c   1.000
_cell.angle_alpha   90.00
_cell.angle_beta   90.00
_cell.angle_gamma   90.00
#
_symmetry.space_group_name_H-M   'P 1'
#
loop_
_entity.id
_entity.type
_entity.pdbx_description
1 polymer ?
#
loop_
_entity_poly.entity_id
_entity_poly.type
_entity_poly.pdbx_seq_one_letter_code
_entity_poly.pdbx_strand_id
1 'polypeptide(L)'
;MNLYAAINEMREISANKGSFSITFMSYDRSKQKSDGIINIDNARLRSQSTKEQNKMADYMLNLTNIDTNEYRRCYQPMIMMFNGKRVELK
;
A
#
# COMPACT_ATOMS: atom_id res chain seq x y z
N MET A 1 8.41 -7.98 10.12
CA MET A 1 9.41 -7.08 9.51
C MET A 1 9.01 -5.64 9.75
N ASN A 2 9.96 -4.70 9.75
CA ASN A 2 9.66 -3.28 9.98
C ASN A 2 8.91 -2.68 8.77
N LEU A 3 7.95 -1.78 9.04
CA LEU A 3 7.16 -1.07 8.02
C LEU A 3 8.01 -0.36 6.96
N TYR A 4 9.00 0.44 7.36
CA TYR A 4 9.86 1.18 6.45
C TYR A 4 10.70 0.26 5.57
N ALA A 5 11.18 -0.86 6.14
CA ALA A 5 11.88 -1.89 5.37
C ALA A 5 10.95 -2.51 4.30
N ALA A 6 9.72 -2.85 4.66
CA ALA A 6 8.74 -3.36 3.71
C ALA A 6 8.43 -2.35 2.59
N ILE A 7 8.27 -1.06 2.93
CA ILE A 7 8.01 0.01 1.94
C ILE A 7 9.19 0.17 0.97
N ASN A 8 10.43 0.10 1.46
CA ASN A 8 11.61 0.17 0.60
C ASN A 8 11.67 -1.00 -0.36
N GLU A 9 11.41 -2.23 0.11
CA GLU A 9 11.34 -3.42 -0.74
C GLU A 9 10.21 -3.31 -1.79
N MET A 10 9.03 -2.81 -1.40
CA MET A 10 7.93 -2.53 -2.36
C MET A 10 8.36 -1.57 -3.47
N ARG A 11 9.14 -0.53 -3.14
CA ARG A 11 9.66 0.45 -4.12
C ARG A 11 10.65 -0.20 -5.08
N GLU A 12 11.58 -1.00 -4.56
CA GLU A 12 12.56 -1.73 -5.37
C GLU A 12 11.89 -2.72 -6.33
N ILE A 13 10.96 -3.54 -5.82
CA ILE A 13 10.18 -4.47 -6.65
C ILE A 13 9.43 -3.72 -7.75
N SER A 14 8.76 -2.62 -7.39
CA SER A 14 7.96 -1.84 -8.36
C SER A 14 8.83 -1.15 -9.42
N ALA A 15 10.01 -0.64 -9.04
CA ALA A 15 10.96 -0.03 -9.97
C ALA A 15 11.45 -1.04 -11.02
N ASN A 16 11.63 -2.30 -10.61
CA ASN A 16 11.96 -3.41 -11.49
C ASN A 16 10.75 -4.02 -12.23
N LYS A 17 9.60 -3.34 -12.21
CA LYS A 17 8.33 -3.79 -12.81
C LYS A 17 7.84 -5.14 -12.25
N GLY A 18 8.29 -5.54 -11.07
CA GLY A 18 7.75 -6.69 -10.34
C GLY A 18 6.39 -6.41 -9.72
N SER A 19 5.82 -7.44 -9.08
CA SER A 19 4.65 -7.36 -8.21
C SER A 19 4.95 -7.99 -6.85
N PHE A 20 4.15 -7.66 -5.85
CA PHE A 20 4.26 -8.20 -4.50
C PHE A 20 2.87 -8.42 -3.89
N SER A 21 2.77 -9.30 -2.89
CA SER A 21 1.55 -9.47 -2.14
C SER A 21 1.51 -8.55 -0.93
N ILE A 22 0.33 -7.98 -0.66
CA ILE A 22 0.12 -7.04 0.44
C ILE A 22 -1.26 -7.23 1.05
N THR A 23 -1.32 -7.20 2.38
CA THR A 23 -2.57 -7.18 3.14
C THR A 23 -2.61 -5.94 4.02
N PHE A 24 -3.71 -5.20 3.98
CA PHE A 24 -3.88 -3.98 4.77
C PHE A 24 -5.35 -3.75 5.16
N MET A 25 -5.57 -3.00 6.24
CA MET A 25 -6.91 -2.53 6.60
C MET A 25 -7.29 -1.34 5.71
N SER A 26 -8.43 -1.43 5.00
CA SER A 26 -8.95 -0.29 4.27
C SER A 26 -9.45 0.79 5.22
N TYR A 27 -9.29 2.07 4.85
CA TYR A 27 -9.87 3.17 5.60
C TYR A 27 -10.13 4.36 4.69
N ASP A 28 -11.39 4.76 4.57
CA ASP A 28 -11.82 6.01 3.96
C ASP A 28 -12.02 7.06 5.05
N ARG A 29 -11.06 7.98 5.15
CA ARG A 29 -11.09 9.06 6.14
C ARG A 29 -12.25 10.03 5.93
N SER A 30 -12.69 10.24 4.69
CA SER A 30 -13.79 11.18 4.38
C SER A 30 -15.14 10.64 4.85
N LYS A 31 -15.32 9.32 4.74
CA LYS A 31 -16.54 8.62 5.17
C LYS A 31 -16.46 8.08 6.59
N GLN A 32 -15.27 8.13 7.22
CA GLN A 32 -14.97 7.51 8.51
C GLN A 32 -15.37 6.03 8.55
N LYS A 33 -15.09 5.31 7.45
CA LYS A 33 -15.46 3.90 7.28
C LYS A 33 -14.30 3.05 6.82
N SER A 34 -14.36 1.78 7.18
CA SER A 34 -13.49 0.73 6.68
C SER A 34 -14.36 -0.29 5.96
N ASP A 35 -13.89 -0.77 4.81
CA ASP A 35 -14.46 -1.90 4.09
C ASP A 35 -13.81 -3.23 4.56
N GLY A 36 -13.03 -3.18 5.64
CA GLY A 36 -12.32 -4.32 6.21
C GLY A 36 -10.94 -4.55 5.61
N ILE A 37 -10.47 -5.79 5.77
CA ILE A 37 -9.14 -6.24 5.34
C ILE A 37 -9.14 -6.43 3.83
N ILE A 38 -8.16 -5.84 3.16
CA ILE A 38 -7.91 -5.98 1.73
C ILE A 38 -6.66 -6.83 1.55
N ASN A 39 -6.76 -7.87 0.72
CA ASN A 39 -5.62 -8.64 0.25
C ASN A 39 -5.44 -8.43 -1.26
N ILE A 40 -4.21 -8.19 -1.69
CA ILE A 40 -3.84 -8.09 -3.11
C ILE A 40 -2.61 -8.97 -3.30
N ASP A 41 -2.72 -10.00 -4.14
CA ASP A 41 -1.63 -10.93 -4.39
C ASP A 41 -0.60 -10.37 -5.37
N ASN A 42 -1.05 -9.60 -6.37
CA ASN A 42 -0.19 -8.92 -7.34
C ASN A 42 -0.38 -7.40 -7.29
N ALA A 43 0.23 -6.76 -6.29
CA ALA A 43 0.27 -5.31 -6.18
C ALA A 43 1.55 -4.73 -6.81
N ARG A 44 1.45 -3.51 -7.35
CA ARG A 44 2.60 -2.68 -7.72
C ARG A 44 2.39 -1.24 -7.26
N LEU A 45 3.45 -0.58 -6.78
CA LEU A 45 3.38 0.85 -6.46
C LEU A 45 3.25 1.69 -7.73
N ARG A 46 2.53 2.80 -7.59
CA ARG A 46 2.39 3.86 -8.58
C ARG A 46 3.06 5.15 -8.11
N SER A 47 3.17 6.10 -9.03
CA SER A 47 3.53 7.48 -8.72
C SER A 47 2.70 8.02 -7.56
N GLN A 48 3.37 8.59 -6.57
CA GLN A 48 2.73 9.21 -5.43
C GLN A 48 2.04 10.52 -5.85
N SER A 49 0.98 10.87 -5.15
CA SER A 49 0.33 12.18 -5.30
C SER A 49 1.22 13.27 -4.67
N THR A 50 1.15 14.50 -5.18
CA THR A 50 1.83 15.62 -4.52
C THR A 50 1.05 16.06 -3.27
N LYS A 51 1.69 16.84 -2.39
CA LYS A 51 1.02 17.40 -1.21
C LYS A 51 -0.11 18.36 -1.55
N GLU A 52 0.00 19.09 -2.66
CA GLU A 52 -1.10 19.95 -3.14
C GLU A 52 -2.34 19.12 -3.51
N GLN A 53 -2.14 17.93 -4.08
CA GLN A 53 -3.22 17.04 -4.51
C GLN A 53 -3.78 16.20 -3.35
N ASN A 54 -2.92 15.79 -2.41
CA ASN A 54 -3.30 15.00 -1.26
C ASN A 54 -2.45 15.37 -0.05
N LYS A 55 -3.06 16.02 0.95
CA LYS A 55 -2.39 16.40 2.20
C LYS A 55 -1.76 15.22 2.95
N MET A 56 -2.25 13.99 2.71
CA MET A 56 -1.79 12.76 3.34
C MET A 56 -0.79 11.97 2.46
N ALA A 57 -0.30 12.55 1.35
CA ALA A 57 0.57 11.88 0.40
C ALA A 57 1.78 11.17 1.05
N ASP A 58 2.40 11.81 2.04
CA ASP A 58 3.57 11.26 2.76
C ASP A 58 3.26 9.95 3.51
N TYR A 59 2.00 9.75 3.91
CA TYR A 59 1.54 8.61 4.70
C TYR A 59 0.79 7.58 3.88
N MET A 60 0.66 7.80 2.57
CA MET A 60 -0.12 6.94 1.68
C MET A 60 0.77 6.27 0.66
N LEU A 61 0.29 5.13 0.15
CA LEU A 61 0.84 4.43 -0.98
C LEU A 61 -0.25 4.28 -2.03
N ASN A 62 0.07 4.68 -3.26
CA ASN A 62 -0.77 4.41 -4.43
C ASN A 62 -0.37 3.05 -5.01
N LEU A 63 -1.35 2.17 -5.17
CA LEU A 63 -1.18 0.78 -5.61
C LEU A 63 -2.04 0.53 -6.85
N THR A 64 -1.56 -0.36 -7.72
CA THR A 64 -2.40 -1.05 -8.72
C THR A 64 -2.47 -2.52 -8.36
N ASN A 65 -3.67 -3.06 -8.30
CA ASN A 65 -3.87 -4.50 -8.41
C ASN A 65 -3.68 -4.88 -9.87
N ILE A 66 -2.62 -5.62 -10.18
CA ILE A 66 -2.25 -5.99 -11.54
C ILE A 66 -3.25 -6.98 -12.14
N ASP A 67 -3.88 -7.81 -11.32
CA ASP A 67 -4.85 -8.81 -11.78
C ASP A 67 -6.16 -8.15 -12.25
N THR A 68 -6.62 -7.12 -11.55
CA THR A 68 -7.89 -6.43 -11.84
C THR A 68 -7.72 -5.08 -12.54
N ASN A 69 -6.48 -4.58 -12.68
CA ASN A 69 -6.14 -3.21 -13.06
C ASN A 69 -6.75 -2.11 -12.17
N GLU A 70 -7.26 -2.47 -10.99
CA GLU A 70 -7.87 -1.50 -10.10
C GLU A 70 -6.84 -0.66 -9.36
N TYR A 71 -7.13 0.63 -9.24
CA TYR A 71 -6.35 1.52 -8.41
C TYR A 71 -6.81 1.44 -6.95
N ARG A 72 -5.84 1.37 -6.05
CA ARG A 72 -6.04 1.35 -4.61
C ARG A 72 -5.10 2.32 -3.93
N ARG A 73 -5.52 2.79 -2.76
CA ARG A 73 -4.67 3.59 -1.88
C ARG A 73 -4.63 2.92 -0.52
N CYS A 74 -3.46 2.92 0.09
CA CYS A 74 -3.20 2.32 1.38
C CYS A 74 -2.51 3.33 2.28
N TYR A 75 -2.97 3.48 3.52
CA TYR A 75 -2.20 4.19 4.53
C TYR A 75 -1.06 3.29 4.99
N GLN A 76 0.17 3.80 5.01
CA GLN A 76 1.36 3.02 5.38
C GLN A 76 1.20 2.30 6.74
N PRO A 77 0.68 2.92 7.81
CA PRO A 77 0.49 2.24 9.10
C PRO A 77 -0.56 1.12 9.09
N MET A 78 -1.39 1.03 8.06
CA MET A 78 -2.45 0.02 7.95
C MET A 78 -1.95 -1.28 7.30
N ILE A 79 -0.68 -1.33 6.88
CA ILE A 79 -0.08 -2.53 6.30
C ILE A 79 0.09 -3.58 7.40
N MET A 80 -0.48 -4.76 7.18
CA MET A 80 -0.45 -5.89 8.11
C MET A 80 0.51 -6.98 7.65
N MET A 81 0.53 -7.26 6.35
CA MET A 81 1.37 -8.30 5.74
C MET A 81 1.98 -7.79 4.44
N PHE A 82 3.21 -8.22 4.15
CA PHE A 82 3.90 -8.00 2.90
C PHE A 82 4.66 -9.27 2.51
N ASN A 83 4.41 -9.80 1.30
CA ASN A 83 5.00 -11.05 0.81
C ASN A 83 4.93 -12.20 1.84
N GLY A 84 3.75 -12.36 2.46
CA GLY A 84 3.50 -13.39 3.49
C GLY A 84 4.18 -13.13 4.85
N LYS A 85 4.91 -12.02 5.02
CA LYS A 85 5.55 -11.64 6.29
C LYS A 85 4.73 -10.58 7.01
N ARG A 86 4.51 -10.77 8.31
CA ARG A 86 3.88 -9.76 9.18
C ARG A 86 4.69 -8.47 9.19
N VAL A 87 4.02 -7.34 9.04
CA VAL A 87 4.61 -6.00 9.11
C VAL A 87 4.29 -5.39 10.48
N GLU A 88 5.28 -4.73 11.07
CA GLU A 88 5.19 -4.09 12.38
C GLU A 88 5.68 -2.65 12.28
N LEU A 89 4.96 -1.75 12.92
CA LEU A 89 5.41 -0.39 13.18
C LEU A 89 6.33 -0.45 14.41
N LYS A 90 7.62 -0.18 14.22
CA LYS A 90 8.63 -0.09 15.28
C LYS A 90 9.21 1.30 15.29
#